data_AF-A0A9D6K1G9-F1
#
_entry.id   AF-A0A9D6K1G9-F1
#
_cell.length_a   1.000
_cell.length_b   1.000
_cell.length_c   1.000
_cell.angle_alpha   90.00
_cell.angle_beta   90.00
_cell.angle_gamma   90.00
#
_symmetry.space_group_name_H-M   'P 1'
#
loop_
_entity.id
_entity.type
_entity.pdbx_description
1 polymer ?
#
loop_
_entity_poly.entity_id
_entity_poly.type
_entity_poly.pdbx_seq_one_letter_code
_entity_poly.pdbx_strand_id
1 'polypeptide(L)'
;TPILNGLISEEEWASAILYTEDEAPLAALYFGLDTGRLYLRLDSTQPWDQVADELFIYITVPRATSSNSFSRYGRTSAPKTVLGIAATHEMRVDLETGAALLSQAAEGEAWSTVGPLEQVGLAPSALEIGIPFGLLGDLEPGDRLGLVAVLSRQGRDVTTAPSAGPMEIVLPDLGQTRVLLEVIDPQRDDHGPGSYIYPTDRVFQPQVFDLKRFIVGQDEHNLVFKFELHGPIVNVWDSPLGLSVQALDVYIDVDGQAGSGARTLLPGRNAALAPEDAWDYVIWVEGWTQGLYAPDANGDPQKLDVTLKVIVDPAQRAVTIRVPKEAIGEDPENWGYVGLVLSQEGFPSPGVWRIRDVLPQPAQWRFGGGPEGVTNYPHIIDLAWPEGGQPSQEEILSAYTPSGEADLAALSPDLFAILPLLRIP
;
A
#
# COMPACT_ATOMS: atom_id res chain seq x y z
N THR A 1 -15.44 5.19 -16.37
CA THR A 1 -15.21 6.65 -16.47
C THR A 1 -16.53 7.32 -16.78
N PRO A 2 -17.04 8.19 -15.91
CA PRO A 2 -18.33 8.87 -16.11
C PRO A 2 -18.25 9.91 -17.24
N ILE A 3 -19.37 10.14 -17.94
CA ILE A 3 -19.49 11.22 -18.92
C ILE A 3 -20.06 12.44 -18.18
N LEU A 4 -19.20 13.41 -17.90
CA LEU A 4 -19.55 14.58 -17.08
C LEU A 4 -20.41 15.57 -17.89
N ASN A 5 -21.72 15.37 -17.85
CA ASN A 5 -22.70 16.17 -18.61
C ASN A 5 -23.91 16.60 -17.77
N GLY A 6 -23.94 16.25 -16.48
CA GLY A 6 -25.05 16.55 -15.56
C GLY A 6 -26.26 15.62 -15.72
N LEU A 7 -26.27 14.72 -16.70
CA LEU A 7 -27.27 13.67 -16.88
C LEU A 7 -26.78 12.40 -16.21
N ILE A 8 -27.22 12.21 -14.98
CA ILE A 8 -26.82 11.07 -14.18
C ILE A 8 -27.40 9.76 -14.74
N SER A 9 -26.53 8.78 -15.03
CA SER A 9 -26.92 7.37 -15.14
C SER A 9 -26.35 6.51 -14.01
N GLU A 10 -27.12 5.52 -13.56
CA GLU A 10 -26.68 4.58 -12.51
C GLU A 10 -25.47 3.75 -12.97
N GLU A 11 -25.39 3.40 -14.26
CA GLU A 11 -24.27 2.62 -14.80
C GLU A 11 -22.93 3.37 -14.75
N GLU A 12 -22.93 4.70 -14.93
CA GLU A 12 -21.71 5.52 -14.93
C GLU A 12 -21.03 5.61 -13.56
N TRP A 13 -21.81 5.52 -12.48
CA TRP A 13 -21.34 5.68 -11.10
C TRP A 13 -21.44 4.37 -10.29
N ALA A 14 -21.71 3.24 -10.93
CA ALA A 14 -21.93 1.95 -10.26
C ALA A 14 -20.73 1.46 -9.43
N SER A 15 -19.51 1.84 -9.78
CA SER A 15 -18.28 1.48 -9.06
C SER A 15 -17.78 2.58 -8.12
N ALA A 16 -18.53 3.66 -7.95
CA ALA A 16 -18.14 4.79 -7.12
C ALA A 16 -18.32 4.48 -5.63
N ILE A 17 -17.46 5.08 -4.80
CA ILE A 17 -17.71 5.14 -3.36
C ILE A 17 -18.83 6.15 -3.14
N LEU A 18 -19.88 5.74 -2.43
CA LEU A 18 -21.04 6.56 -2.11
C LEU A 18 -21.06 6.89 -0.62
N TYR A 19 -21.17 8.18 -0.33
CA TYR A 19 -21.55 8.68 0.98
C TYR A 19 -22.93 9.35 0.91
N THR A 20 -23.83 8.99 1.82
CA THR A 20 -25.20 9.53 1.88
C THR A 20 -25.45 10.27 3.19
N GLU A 21 -26.22 11.35 3.11
CA GLU A 21 -26.71 12.10 4.26
C GLU A 21 -28.24 12.05 4.32
N ASP A 22 -28.76 11.74 5.50
CA ASP A 22 -30.19 11.83 5.77
C ASP A 22 -30.59 13.28 6.07
N GLU A 23 -31.66 13.74 5.41
CA GLU A 23 -32.29 15.05 5.66
C GLU A 23 -31.38 16.28 5.46
N ALA A 24 -30.27 16.14 4.72
CA ALA A 24 -29.35 17.23 4.42
C ALA A 24 -29.64 17.88 3.04
N PRO A 25 -29.32 19.19 2.85
CA PRO A 25 -29.39 19.82 1.54
C PRO A 25 -28.47 19.20 0.50
N LEU A 26 -27.32 18.66 0.92
CA LEU A 26 -26.50 17.77 0.11
C LEU A 26 -26.81 16.33 0.53
N ALA A 27 -27.48 15.56 -0.34
CA ALA A 27 -27.94 14.20 -0.02
C ALA A 27 -26.87 13.13 -0.25
N ALA A 28 -26.01 13.32 -1.24
CA ALA A 28 -25.02 12.31 -1.57
C ALA A 28 -23.74 12.91 -2.17
N LEU A 29 -22.64 12.24 -1.91
CA LEU A 29 -21.34 12.47 -2.50
C LEU A 29 -20.80 11.14 -3.04
N TYR A 30 -20.56 11.10 -4.35
CA TYR A 30 -19.96 9.99 -5.05
C TYR A 30 -18.53 10.33 -5.41
N PHE A 31 -17.67 9.32 -5.33
CA PHE A 31 -16.26 9.41 -5.61
C PHE A 31 -15.85 8.31 -6.59
N GLY A 32 -15.20 8.70 -7.68
CA GLY A 32 -14.64 7.79 -8.68
C GLY A 32 -13.25 8.22 -9.12
N LEU A 33 -12.48 7.29 -9.68
CA LEU A 33 -11.11 7.53 -10.15
C LEU A 33 -10.90 6.85 -11.50
N ASP A 34 -10.00 7.41 -12.30
CA ASP A 34 -9.29 6.69 -13.35
C ASP A 34 -7.77 6.94 -13.25
N THR A 35 -7.00 6.56 -14.27
CA THR A 35 -5.54 6.68 -14.29
C THR A 35 -5.01 8.11 -14.22
N GLY A 36 -5.84 9.13 -14.44
CA GLY A 36 -5.41 10.53 -14.48
C GLY A 36 -6.35 11.54 -13.82
N ARG A 37 -7.53 11.11 -13.34
CA ARG A 37 -8.57 12.01 -12.82
C ARG A 37 -9.27 11.48 -11.58
N LEU A 38 -9.59 12.43 -10.72
CA LEU A 38 -10.59 12.34 -9.67
C LEU A 38 -11.95 12.79 -10.21
N TYR A 39 -12.97 11.96 -10.04
CA TYR A 39 -14.36 12.27 -10.34
C TYR A 39 -15.15 12.42 -9.05
N LEU A 40 -15.88 13.52 -8.95
CA LEU A 40 -16.81 13.78 -7.85
C LEU A 40 -18.21 13.97 -8.44
N ARG A 41 -19.20 13.41 -7.77
CA ARG A 41 -20.61 13.76 -8.01
C ARG A 41 -21.30 14.11 -6.72
N LEU A 42 -22.09 15.17 -6.75
CA LEU A 42 -22.82 15.71 -5.62
C LEU A 42 -24.29 15.79 -5.97
N ASP A 43 -25.15 15.22 -5.13
CA ASP A 43 -26.59 15.28 -5.31
C ASP A 43 -27.22 16.13 -4.20
N SER A 44 -28.18 16.98 -4.56
CA SER A 44 -29.00 17.75 -3.62
C SER A 44 -30.41 17.20 -3.52
N THR A 45 -31.00 17.34 -2.33
CA THR A 45 -32.43 17.04 -2.11
C THR A 45 -33.37 18.06 -2.77
N GLN A 46 -32.86 19.23 -3.15
CA GLN A 46 -33.60 20.32 -3.77
C GLN A 46 -32.84 20.89 -4.97
N PRO A 47 -33.47 21.70 -5.82
CA PRO A 47 -32.74 22.45 -6.83
C PRO A 47 -31.67 23.36 -6.20
N TRP A 48 -30.47 23.42 -6.79
CA TRP A 48 -29.33 24.16 -6.24
C TRP A 48 -29.67 25.63 -5.96
N ASP A 49 -30.41 26.28 -6.86
CA ASP A 49 -30.85 27.68 -6.75
C ASP A 49 -31.75 27.96 -5.52
N GLN A 50 -32.36 26.93 -4.95
CA GLN A 50 -33.14 27.01 -3.71
C GLN A 50 -32.26 26.88 -2.47
N VAL A 51 -31.09 26.25 -2.59
CA VAL A 51 -30.22 25.87 -1.48
C VAL A 51 -29.03 26.83 -1.33
N ALA A 52 -28.29 27.09 -2.41
CA ALA A 52 -27.01 27.76 -2.39
C ALA A 52 -26.70 28.46 -3.72
N ASP A 53 -25.87 29.50 -3.67
CA ASP A 53 -25.36 30.16 -4.88
C ASP A 53 -24.00 29.55 -5.29
N GLU A 54 -23.27 28.97 -4.33
CA GLU A 54 -21.93 28.44 -4.53
C GLU A 54 -21.74 27.12 -3.77
N LEU A 55 -20.93 26.23 -4.36
CA LEU A 55 -20.41 25.04 -3.71
C LEU A 55 -18.89 25.15 -3.64
N PHE A 56 -18.34 24.85 -2.46
CA PHE A 56 -16.91 24.65 -2.26
C PHE A 56 -16.62 23.19 -1.97
N ILE A 57 -15.58 22.63 -2.59
CA ILE A 57 -15.03 21.33 -2.25
C ILE A 57 -13.58 21.52 -1.83
N TYR A 58 -13.28 21.16 -0.60
CA TYR A 58 -11.97 21.25 0.02
C TYR A 58 -11.31 19.88 0.01
N ILE A 59 -10.05 19.82 -0.44
CA ILE A 59 -9.27 18.59 -0.46
C ILE A 59 -7.94 18.75 0.29
N THR A 60 -7.59 17.78 1.11
CA THR A 60 -6.22 17.58 1.60
C THR A 60 -5.48 16.66 0.65
N VAL A 61 -4.39 17.15 0.09
CA VAL A 61 -3.43 16.40 -0.72
C VAL A 61 -2.11 16.32 0.05
N PRO A 62 -1.51 15.13 0.22
CA PRO A 62 -0.21 15.00 0.87
C PRO A 62 0.87 15.83 0.18
N ARG A 63 1.95 16.13 0.92
CA ARG A 63 3.14 16.85 0.41
C ARG A 63 2.90 18.30 -0.06
N ALA A 64 1.69 18.85 0.09
CA ALA A 64 1.48 20.27 -0.08
C ALA A 64 2.20 21.10 0.99
N THR A 65 2.73 22.27 0.60
CA THR A 65 3.51 23.15 1.49
C THR A 65 2.66 24.10 2.33
N SER A 66 1.36 24.20 2.05
CA SER A 66 0.44 25.11 2.71
C SER A 66 -0.95 24.48 2.82
N SER A 67 -1.68 24.84 3.87
CA SER A 67 -3.02 24.33 4.14
C SER A 67 -3.85 25.33 4.93
N ASN A 68 -5.17 25.29 4.74
CA ASN A 68 -6.16 26.10 5.41
C ASN A 68 -7.06 25.24 6.29
N SER A 69 -7.51 25.77 7.44
CA SER A 69 -8.35 25.04 8.40
C SER A 69 -9.83 25.44 8.34
N PHE A 70 -10.14 26.56 7.69
CA PHE A 70 -11.49 27.13 7.62
C PHE A 70 -11.97 27.20 6.18
N SER A 71 -13.29 27.14 5.98
CA SER A 71 -13.87 27.44 4.67
C SER A 71 -13.64 28.91 4.31
N ARG A 72 -13.75 29.22 3.01
CA ARG A 72 -13.48 30.57 2.47
C ARG A 72 -14.30 31.66 3.14
N TYR A 73 -15.59 31.44 3.35
CA TYR A 73 -16.46 32.42 4.02
C TYR A 73 -16.48 32.21 5.54
N GLY A 74 -16.40 30.96 5.99
CA GLY A 74 -16.39 30.58 7.39
C GLY A 74 -15.21 31.15 8.18
N ARG A 75 -14.07 31.43 7.54
CA ARG A 75 -12.90 32.01 8.23
C ARG A 75 -13.19 33.37 8.87
N THR A 76 -14.14 34.13 8.32
CA THR A 76 -14.55 35.46 8.78
C THR A 76 -15.93 35.48 9.46
N SER A 77 -16.64 34.34 9.51
CA SER A 77 -17.96 34.26 10.15
C SER A 77 -17.87 34.05 11.66
N ALA A 78 -18.99 34.26 12.34
CA ALA A 78 -19.19 33.91 13.74
C ALA A 78 -20.49 33.10 13.87
N PRO A 79 -20.43 31.79 14.22
CA PRO A 79 -19.23 30.99 14.44
C PRO A 79 -18.44 30.77 13.13
N LYS A 80 -17.16 30.40 13.26
CA LYS A 80 -16.34 30.00 12.11
C LYS A 80 -16.73 28.61 11.62
N THR A 81 -16.64 28.37 10.33
CA THR A 81 -16.76 27.02 9.74
C THR A 81 -15.39 26.35 9.69
N VAL A 82 -15.16 25.36 10.54
CA VAL A 82 -13.92 24.56 10.57
C VAL A 82 -14.09 23.38 9.62
N LEU A 83 -13.09 23.12 8.78
CA LEU A 83 -13.16 22.04 7.79
C LEU A 83 -12.89 20.65 8.39
N GLY A 84 -12.18 20.58 9.52
CA GLY A 84 -11.75 19.31 10.11
C GLY A 84 -10.63 18.60 9.32
N ILE A 85 -10.14 19.22 8.24
CA ILE A 85 -8.99 18.81 7.45
C ILE A 85 -8.02 19.98 7.28
N ALA A 86 -6.76 19.66 6.98
CA ALA A 86 -5.77 20.62 6.51
C ALA A 86 -5.96 20.82 5.00
N ALA A 87 -6.92 21.65 4.59
CA ALA A 87 -7.30 21.80 3.19
C ALA A 87 -6.19 22.45 2.37
N THR A 88 -5.69 21.72 1.38
CA THR A 88 -4.60 22.15 0.50
C THR A 88 -5.12 22.71 -0.82
N HIS A 89 -6.31 22.28 -1.23
CA HIS A 89 -6.97 22.69 -2.46
C HIS A 89 -8.42 23.06 -2.17
N GLU A 90 -8.93 24.03 -2.92
CA GLU A 90 -10.33 24.44 -2.94
C GLU A 90 -10.81 24.48 -4.37
N MET A 91 -11.92 23.80 -4.62
CA MET A 91 -12.72 23.98 -5.82
C MET A 91 -13.93 24.81 -5.47
N ARG A 92 -14.10 25.92 -6.17
CA ARG A 92 -15.29 26.77 -6.09
C ARG A 92 -16.12 26.54 -7.34
N VAL A 93 -17.39 26.21 -7.18
CA VAL A 93 -18.36 26.05 -8.26
C VAL A 93 -19.47 27.06 -8.08
N ASP A 94 -19.71 27.85 -9.12
CA ASP A 94 -20.89 28.71 -9.23
C ASP A 94 -22.08 27.85 -9.67
N LEU A 95 -23.12 27.77 -8.84
CA LEU A 95 -24.26 26.86 -9.04
C LEU A 95 -25.32 27.42 -10.00
N GLU A 96 -25.14 28.63 -10.53
CA GLU A 96 -25.98 29.19 -11.59
C GLU A 96 -25.39 28.88 -12.97
N THR A 97 -24.07 29.05 -13.11
CA THR A 97 -23.36 28.96 -14.40
C THR A 97 -22.62 27.64 -14.60
N GLY A 98 -22.34 26.89 -13.53
CA GLY A 98 -21.46 25.71 -13.55
C GLY A 98 -19.97 26.06 -13.66
N ALA A 99 -19.61 27.35 -13.64
CA ALA A 99 -18.21 27.76 -13.70
C ALA A 99 -17.47 27.29 -12.45
N ALA A 100 -16.40 26.52 -12.66
CA ALA A 100 -15.59 25.99 -11.58
C ALA A 100 -14.14 26.49 -11.64
N LEU A 101 -13.58 26.79 -10.47
CA LEU A 101 -12.22 27.27 -10.31
C LEU A 101 -11.49 26.46 -9.23
N LEU A 102 -10.30 25.96 -9.57
CA LEU A 102 -9.40 25.33 -8.62
C LEU A 102 -8.40 26.36 -8.07
N SER A 103 -8.20 26.31 -6.76
CA SER A 103 -7.20 27.09 -6.03
C SER A 103 -6.41 26.19 -5.09
N GLN A 104 -5.16 26.58 -4.81
CA GLN A 104 -4.30 25.95 -3.81
C GLN A 104 -4.17 26.87 -2.58
N ALA A 105 -4.03 26.28 -1.41
CA ALA A 105 -3.84 27.01 -0.16
C ALA A 105 -2.54 27.82 -0.20
N ALA A 106 -2.59 29.00 0.39
CA ALA A 106 -1.46 29.91 0.56
C ALA A 106 -1.41 30.41 2.02
N GLU A 107 -0.30 31.04 2.40
CA GLU A 107 -0.11 31.51 3.77
C GLU A 107 -1.26 32.39 4.28
N GLY A 108 -1.61 32.21 5.56
CA GLY A 108 -2.58 33.07 6.24
C GLY A 108 -4.04 32.81 5.88
N GLU A 109 -4.44 31.54 5.70
CA GLU A 109 -5.81 31.15 5.33
C GLU A 109 -6.24 31.79 4.00
N ALA A 110 -5.31 31.83 3.04
CA ALA A 110 -5.49 32.42 1.72
C ALA A 110 -5.51 31.35 0.63
N TRP A 111 -5.96 31.72 -0.57
CA TRP A 111 -6.07 30.84 -1.71
C TRP A 111 -5.42 31.49 -2.93
N SER A 112 -4.55 30.74 -3.61
CA SER A 112 -3.94 31.11 -4.88
C SER A 112 -4.62 30.35 -6.02
N THR A 113 -5.02 31.04 -7.08
CA THR A 113 -5.72 30.41 -8.20
C THR A 113 -4.78 29.51 -9.00
N VAL A 114 -5.19 28.26 -9.23
CA VAL A 114 -4.53 27.32 -10.15
C VAL A 114 -5.09 27.51 -11.56
N GLY A 115 -6.42 27.47 -11.71
CA GLY A 115 -7.07 27.64 -13.01
C GLY A 115 -8.53 27.15 -13.02
N PRO A 116 -9.25 27.33 -14.13
CA PRO A 116 -10.61 26.82 -14.29
C PRO A 116 -10.60 25.28 -14.39
N LEU A 117 -11.69 24.65 -13.93
CA LEU A 117 -11.97 23.24 -14.21
C LEU A 117 -12.92 23.15 -15.41
N GLU A 118 -12.49 22.46 -16.45
CA GLU A 118 -13.22 22.39 -17.72
C GLU A 118 -14.28 21.28 -17.78
N GLN A 119 -14.16 20.26 -16.90
CA GLN A 119 -15.06 19.12 -16.89
C GLN A 119 -16.03 19.22 -15.73
N VAL A 120 -17.11 19.96 -15.96
CA VAL A 120 -18.19 20.18 -15.00
C VAL A 120 -19.52 19.93 -15.70
N GLY A 121 -20.32 19.03 -15.13
CA GLY A 121 -21.72 18.80 -15.52
C GLY A 121 -22.64 19.31 -14.43
N LEU A 122 -23.41 20.37 -14.70
CA LEU A 122 -24.37 20.92 -13.74
C LEU A 122 -25.80 20.63 -14.21
N ALA A 123 -26.59 20.02 -13.33
CA ALA A 123 -28.02 19.83 -13.46
C ALA A 123 -28.74 20.47 -12.26
N PRO A 124 -30.08 20.62 -12.27
CA PRO A 124 -30.79 21.33 -11.22
C PRO A 124 -30.52 20.82 -9.80
N SER A 125 -30.29 19.51 -9.61
CA SER A 125 -30.03 18.89 -8.30
C SER A 125 -28.85 17.92 -8.30
N ALA A 126 -28.01 17.96 -9.34
CA ALA A 126 -26.81 17.14 -9.42
C ALA A 126 -25.65 17.95 -9.99
N LEU A 127 -24.43 17.63 -9.56
CA LEU A 127 -23.21 18.23 -10.05
C LEU A 127 -22.17 17.12 -10.22
N GLU A 128 -21.47 17.12 -11.35
CA GLU A 128 -20.37 16.21 -11.64
C GLU A 128 -19.11 17.01 -11.99
N ILE A 129 -17.96 16.60 -11.47
CA ILE A 129 -16.68 17.29 -11.66
C ILE A 129 -15.59 16.28 -11.93
N GLY A 130 -14.75 16.56 -12.94
CA GLY A 130 -13.54 15.80 -13.26
C GLY A 130 -12.28 16.63 -13.04
N ILE A 131 -11.43 16.21 -12.12
CA ILE A 131 -10.22 16.93 -11.69
C ILE A 131 -9.00 16.13 -12.14
N PRO A 132 -8.17 16.67 -13.04
CA PRO A 132 -6.88 16.05 -13.37
C PRO A 132 -5.96 15.99 -12.15
N PHE A 133 -5.31 14.85 -11.91
CA PHE A 133 -4.35 14.71 -10.80
C PHE A 133 -3.21 15.70 -10.89
N GLY A 134 -2.72 16.01 -12.11
CA GLY A 134 -1.67 16.99 -12.31
C GLY A 134 -2.01 18.42 -11.85
N LEU A 135 -3.30 18.72 -11.57
CA LEU A 135 -3.71 19.99 -10.94
C LEU A 135 -3.75 19.92 -9.41
N LEU A 136 -3.75 18.73 -8.83
CA LEU A 136 -3.74 18.48 -7.38
C LEU A 136 -2.32 18.28 -6.82
N GLY A 137 -1.33 18.10 -7.70
CA GLY A 137 0.07 17.86 -7.36
C GLY A 137 0.47 16.40 -7.60
N ASP A 138 1.60 16.01 -7.02
CA ASP A 138 2.17 14.66 -7.19
C ASP A 138 1.43 13.68 -6.29
N LEU A 139 0.35 13.09 -6.82
CA LEU A 139 -0.42 12.03 -6.16
C LEU A 139 0.17 10.65 -6.45
N GLU A 140 0.22 9.82 -5.42
CA GLU A 140 0.77 8.48 -5.49
C GLU A 140 -0.20 7.46 -4.87
N PRO A 141 -0.26 6.21 -5.40
CA PRO A 141 -1.02 5.13 -4.77
C PRO A 141 -0.73 5.01 -3.27
N GLY A 142 -1.75 4.91 -2.44
CA GLY A 142 -1.70 4.88 -0.97
C GLY A 142 -1.82 6.24 -0.29
N ASP A 143 -1.80 7.35 -1.04
CA ASP A 143 -2.06 8.68 -0.47
C ASP A 143 -3.46 8.78 0.12
N ARG A 144 -3.58 9.48 1.25
CA ARG A 144 -4.85 9.77 1.89
C ARG A 144 -5.33 11.16 1.49
N LEU A 145 -6.49 11.21 0.85
CA LEU A 145 -7.17 12.45 0.48
C LEU A 145 -8.31 12.70 1.46
N GLY A 146 -8.26 13.83 2.15
CA GLY A 146 -9.37 14.32 2.97
C GLY A 146 -10.30 15.17 2.11
N LEU A 147 -11.62 14.99 2.22
CA LEU A 147 -12.60 15.76 1.43
C LEU A 147 -13.76 16.28 2.29
N VAL A 148 -14.08 17.57 2.11
CA VAL A 148 -15.27 18.22 2.68
C VAL A 148 -15.90 19.16 1.64
N ALA A 149 -17.21 19.04 1.47
CA ALA A 149 -18.03 19.96 0.69
C ALA A 149 -18.68 21.01 1.60
N VAL A 150 -18.82 22.24 1.13
CA VAL A 150 -19.48 23.35 1.82
C VAL A 150 -20.38 24.09 0.85
N LEU A 151 -21.68 24.13 1.14
CA LEU A 151 -22.65 24.93 0.39
C LEU A 151 -22.72 26.32 0.99
N SER A 152 -22.70 27.36 0.15
CA SER A 152 -22.73 28.74 0.59
C SER A 152 -23.76 29.57 -0.20
N ARG A 153 -24.40 30.50 0.50
CA ARG A 153 -25.38 31.44 -0.06
C ARG A 153 -25.07 32.84 0.39
N GLN A 154 -25.02 33.79 -0.55
CA GLN A 154 -24.71 35.20 -0.27
C GLN A 154 -23.46 35.40 0.60
N GLY A 155 -22.40 34.63 0.33
CA GLY A 155 -21.14 34.70 1.07
C GLY A 155 -21.19 34.16 2.51
N ARG A 156 -22.14 33.26 2.81
CA ARG A 156 -22.24 32.56 4.10
C ARG A 156 -22.43 31.08 3.89
N ASP A 157 -21.78 30.28 4.73
CA ASP A 157 -21.94 28.83 4.69
C ASP A 157 -23.31 28.42 5.23
N VAL A 158 -23.98 27.54 4.50
CA VAL A 158 -25.29 26.99 4.80
C VAL A 158 -25.14 25.63 5.47
N THR A 159 -24.34 24.75 4.89
CA THR A 159 -24.07 23.41 5.42
C THR A 159 -22.72 22.88 4.95
N THR A 160 -22.18 21.94 5.71
CA THR A 160 -20.98 21.16 5.38
C THR A 160 -21.36 19.70 5.21
N ALA A 161 -20.69 19.00 4.30
CA ALA A 161 -20.89 17.59 4.10
C ALA A 161 -19.54 16.86 3.86
N PRO A 162 -19.33 15.68 4.45
CA PRO A 162 -20.23 15.07 5.42
C PRO A 162 -20.34 15.79 6.76
N SER A 163 -21.52 15.75 7.34
CA SER A 163 -21.87 16.23 8.68
C SER A 163 -21.21 15.42 9.80
N ALA A 164 -20.94 14.13 9.56
CA ALA A 164 -20.25 13.26 10.51
C ALA A 164 -18.73 13.51 10.60
N GLY A 165 -18.16 14.24 9.63
CA GLY A 165 -16.74 14.54 9.53
C GLY A 165 -16.18 14.29 8.13
N PRO A 166 -14.93 14.70 7.85
CA PRO A 166 -14.36 14.58 6.52
C PRO A 166 -14.33 13.16 5.98
N MET A 167 -14.53 13.01 4.67
CA MET A 167 -14.23 11.75 4.00
C MET A 167 -12.72 11.57 3.89
N GLU A 168 -12.23 10.38 4.23
CA GLU A 168 -10.86 9.98 3.91
C GLU A 168 -10.89 8.95 2.80
N ILE A 169 -10.09 9.18 1.77
CA ILE A 169 -9.94 8.27 0.63
C ILE A 169 -8.48 7.87 0.54
N VAL A 170 -8.22 6.57 0.46
CA VAL A 170 -6.90 6.05 0.10
C VAL A 170 -6.85 5.86 -1.41
N LEU A 171 -5.93 6.55 -2.09
CA LEU A 171 -5.75 6.41 -3.53
C LEU A 171 -5.30 4.95 -3.83
N PRO A 172 -6.01 4.18 -4.67
CA PRO A 172 -5.57 2.84 -5.02
C PRO A 172 -4.37 2.88 -5.98
N ASP A 173 -3.76 1.72 -6.23
CA ASP A 173 -2.88 1.57 -7.40
C ASP A 173 -3.73 1.64 -8.67
N LEU A 174 -3.42 2.64 -9.51
CA LEU A 174 -4.16 2.90 -10.75
C LEU A 174 -3.60 2.14 -11.95
N GLY A 175 -2.67 1.20 -11.74
CA GLY A 175 -2.13 0.35 -12.80
C GLY A 175 -1.12 1.06 -13.70
N GLN A 176 -0.44 2.09 -13.17
CA GLN A 176 0.66 2.77 -13.88
C GLN A 176 1.99 1.99 -13.79
N THR A 177 2.04 0.93 -12.98
CA THR A 177 3.21 0.08 -12.81
C THR A 177 3.49 -0.72 -14.08
N ARG A 178 4.66 -0.50 -14.70
CA ARG A 178 5.21 -1.37 -15.73
C ARG A 178 5.78 -2.62 -15.05
N VAL A 179 5.18 -3.77 -15.31
CA VAL A 179 5.68 -5.07 -14.84
C VAL A 179 6.98 -5.43 -15.55
N LEU A 180 7.98 -5.87 -14.77
CA LEU A 180 9.28 -6.33 -15.25
C LEU A 180 9.45 -7.84 -15.03
N LEU A 181 9.10 -8.32 -13.84
CA LEU A 181 9.07 -9.73 -13.47
C LEU A 181 7.69 -10.07 -12.93
N GLU A 182 7.15 -11.21 -13.35
CA GLU A 182 5.95 -11.80 -12.78
C GLU A 182 6.20 -13.29 -12.52
N VAL A 183 6.02 -13.69 -11.27
CA VAL A 183 6.07 -15.08 -10.84
C VAL A 183 4.66 -15.50 -10.44
N ILE A 184 4.12 -16.47 -11.16
CA ILE A 184 2.87 -17.15 -10.79
C ILE A 184 3.25 -18.33 -9.94
N ASP A 185 2.81 -18.30 -8.69
CA ASP A 185 3.23 -19.20 -7.63
C ASP A 185 2.22 -20.35 -7.45
N PRO A 186 2.65 -21.61 -7.17
CA PRO A 186 1.75 -22.74 -7.03
C PRO A 186 0.79 -22.62 -5.83
N GLN A 187 -0.51 -22.70 -6.10
CA GLN A 187 -1.48 -22.71 -5.00
C GLN A 187 -1.28 -23.89 -4.03
N ARG A 188 -1.36 -23.62 -2.72
CA ARG A 188 -1.27 -24.57 -1.59
C ARG A 188 0.12 -25.14 -1.32
N ASP A 189 1.17 -24.38 -1.59
CA ASP A 189 2.54 -24.75 -1.22
C ASP A 189 3.09 -23.96 -0.01
N ASP A 190 2.21 -23.29 0.74
CA ASP A 190 2.45 -22.56 2.00
C ASP A 190 2.83 -23.44 3.22
N HIS A 191 3.62 -24.47 2.96
CA HIS A 191 4.09 -25.49 3.88
C HIS A 191 5.63 -25.60 3.90
N GLY A 192 6.32 -24.54 3.50
CA GLY A 192 7.78 -24.42 3.54
C GLY A 192 8.47 -25.60 2.85
N PRO A 193 9.35 -26.37 3.53
CA PRO A 193 10.01 -27.55 2.97
C PRO A 193 9.07 -28.75 2.72
N GLY A 194 7.75 -28.55 2.73
CA GLY A 194 6.71 -29.57 2.58
C GLY A 194 6.22 -30.19 3.89
N SER A 195 6.87 -29.87 5.02
CA SER A 195 6.52 -30.42 6.33
C SER A 195 5.76 -29.46 7.23
N TYR A 196 5.68 -28.16 6.89
CA TYR A 196 5.18 -27.17 7.84
C TYR A 196 3.67 -27.25 8.02
N ILE A 197 3.27 -27.07 9.28
CA ILE A 197 1.87 -27.12 9.70
C ILE A 197 1.54 -25.79 10.35
N TYR A 198 0.44 -25.18 9.92
CA TYR A 198 -0.06 -23.92 10.45
C TYR A 198 -0.23 -23.96 11.98
N PRO A 199 -0.08 -22.81 12.67
CA PRO A 199 -0.49 -22.69 14.06
C PRO A 199 -1.99 -22.97 14.23
N THR A 200 -2.39 -23.44 15.41
CA THR A 200 -3.76 -23.92 15.62
C THR A 200 -4.78 -22.84 15.96
N ASP A 201 -4.35 -21.59 16.21
CA ASP A 201 -5.28 -20.48 16.40
C ASP A 201 -6.00 -20.11 15.10
N ARG A 202 -7.26 -19.71 15.22
CA ARG A 202 -8.14 -19.40 14.08
C ARG A 202 -7.74 -18.15 13.30
N VAL A 203 -6.88 -17.29 13.86
CA VAL A 203 -6.38 -16.11 13.13
C VAL A 203 -5.51 -16.50 11.93
N PHE A 204 -4.87 -17.67 11.99
CA PHE A 204 -4.10 -18.24 10.88
C PHE A 204 -5.04 -18.98 9.92
N GLN A 205 -5.82 -18.21 9.18
CA GLN A 205 -6.77 -18.75 8.21
C GLN A 205 -6.06 -19.53 7.10
N PRO A 206 -6.70 -20.52 6.46
CA PRO A 206 -6.09 -21.26 5.36
C PRO A 206 -5.55 -20.33 4.25
N GLN A 207 -4.37 -20.65 3.71
CA GLN A 207 -3.74 -19.94 2.59
C GLN A 207 -3.34 -18.50 2.91
N VAL A 208 -3.34 -18.07 4.18
CA VAL A 208 -2.99 -16.70 4.58
C VAL A 208 -1.51 -16.35 4.35
N PHE A 209 -0.68 -17.36 4.08
CA PHE A 209 0.72 -17.25 3.67
C PHE A 209 0.99 -17.77 2.25
N ASP A 210 -0.03 -18.33 1.57
CA ASP A 210 0.04 -18.91 0.22
C ASP A 210 0.06 -17.80 -0.82
N LEU A 211 1.23 -17.64 -1.41
CA LEU A 211 1.51 -16.69 -2.46
C LEU A 211 0.81 -17.15 -3.74
N LYS A 212 0.12 -16.22 -4.37
CA LYS A 212 -0.49 -16.43 -5.69
C LYS A 212 0.39 -15.85 -6.79
N ARG A 213 0.96 -14.68 -6.50
CA ARG A 213 1.73 -13.93 -7.47
C ARG A 213 2.71 -12.99 -6.78
N PHE A 214 3.95 -13.01 -7.25
CA PHE A 214 4.95 -12.01 -6.93
C PHE A 214 5.28 -11.19 -8.18
N ILE A 215 5.27 -9.87 -8.06
CA ILE A 215 5.54 -8.95 -9.17
C ILE A 215 6.65 -7.99 -8.77
N VAL A 216 7.62 -7.84 -9.67
CA VAL A 216 8.55 -6.70 -9.66
C VAL A 216 8.20 -5.80 -10.83
N GLY A 217 8.03 -4.52 -10.57
CA GLY A 217 7.71 -3.51 -11.55
C GLY A 217 8.34 -2.18 -11.23
N GLN A 218 8.06 -1.20 -12.07
CA GLN A 218 8.45 0.19 -11.84
C GLN A 218 7.43 1.16 -12.42
N ASP A 219 7.36 2.35 -11.84
CA ASP A 219 6.75 3.52 -12.46
C ASP A 219 7.80 4.63 -12.62
N GLU A 220 7.36 5.86 -12.82
CA GLU A 220 8.26 7.00 -13.04
C GLU A 220 9.26 7.19 -11.88
N HIS A 221 8.83 7.01 -10.64
CA HIS A 221 9.63 7.37 -9.46
C HIS A 221 10.00 6.18 -8.58
N ASN A 222 9.25 5.08 -8.66
CA ASN A 222 9.36 3.97 -7.71
C ASN A 222 9.66 2.64 -8.40
N LEU A 223 10.40 1.79 -7.70
CA LEU A 223 10.32 0.35 -7.84
C LEU A 223 9.09 -0.15 -7.08
N VAL A 224 8.37 -1.10 -7.65
CA VAL A 224 7.11 -1.61 -7.14
C VAL A 224 7.21 -3.11 -6.97
N PHE A 225 7.00 -3.59 -5.75
CA PHE A 225 6.97 -5.01 -5.40
C PHE A 225 5.57 -5.36 -4.93
N LYS A 226 4.93 -6.34 -5.55
CA LYS A 226 3.56 -6.72 -5.19
C LYS A 226 3.48 -8.21 -4.86
N PHE A 227 2.87 -8.50 -3.72
CA PHE A 227 2.52 -9.84 -3.27
C PHE A 227 1.00 -9.97 -3.34
N GLU A 228 0.48 -10.89 -4.13
CA GLU A 228 -0.93 -11.31 -4.08
C GLU A 228 -1.03 -12.66 -3.40
N LEU A 229 -1.93 -12.82 -2.45
CA LEU A 229 -2.11 -14.05 -1.68
C LEU A 229 -3.41 -14.77 -2.06
N HIS A 230 -3.44 -16.09 -1.87
CA HIS A 230 -4.65 -16.88 -2.00
C HIS A 230 -5.59 -16.70 -0.79
N GLY A 231 -5.04 -16.58 0.42
CA GLY A 231 -5.81 -16.35 1.64
C GLY A 231 -6.17 -14.89 1.90
N PRO A 232 -7.05 -14.62 2.87
CA PRO A 232 -7.48 -13.27 3.21
C PRO A 232 -6.41 -12.49 3.97
N ILE A 233 -6.25 -11.19 3.68
CA ILE A 233 -5.43 -10.29 4.49
C ILE A 233 -6.34 -9.60 5.52
N VAL A 234 -6.22 -9.99 6.79
CA VAL A 234 -7.05 -9.46 7.88
C VAL A 234 -6.17 -8.84 8.95
N ASN A 235 -6.45 -7.59 9.30
CA ASN A 235 -5.75 -6.88 10.37
C ASN A 235 -6.37 -7.16 11.75
N VAL A 236 -6.31 -8.42 12.20
CA VAL A 236 -6.92 -8.87 13.46
C VAL A 236 -6.33 -8.22 14.72
N TRP A 237 -5.13 -7.65 14.61
CA TRP A 237 -4.38 -7.04 15.71
C TRP A 237 -4.22 -5.52 15.58
N ASP A 238 -4.98 -4.91 14.66
CA ASP A 238 -5.00 -3.45 14.45
C ASP A 238 -3.61 -2.84 14.27
N SER A 239 -2.77 -3.51 13.47
CA SER A 239 -1.45 -3.01 13.14
C SER A 239 -1.54 -1.74 12.28
N PRO A 240 -0.57 -0.81 12.39
CA PRO A 240 -0.59 0.43 11.62
C PRO A 240 -0.59 0.23 10.10
N LEU A 241 0.06 -0.84 9.61
CA LEU A 241 0.20 -1.10 8.18
C LEU A 241 -0.91 -1.98 7.59
N GLY A 242 -1.82 -2.51 8.41
CA GLY A 242 -2.93 -3.35 7.92
C GLY A 242 -2.59 -4.84 7.77
N LEU A 243 -1.38 -5.26 8.15
CA LEU A 243 -0.95 -6.67 8.20
C LEU A 243 -0.87 -7.16 9.64
N SER A 244 -1.42 -8.33 9.96
CA SER A 244 -1.26 -8.89 11.30
C SER A 244 -0.32 -10.08 11.31
N VAL A 245 -0.59 -11.08 10.48
CA VAL A 245 0.12 -12.37 10.56
C VAL A 245 1.25 -12.51 9.55
N GLN A 246 1.23 -11.77 8.45
CA GLN A 246 2.24 -11.83 7.39
C GLN A 246 3.46 -10.97 7.70
N ALA A 247 4.64 -11.49 7.34
CA ALA A 247 5.86 -10.74 7.12
C ALA A 247 6.36 -11.04 5.70
N LEU A 248 6.81 -10.02 4.98
CA LEU A 248 7.22 -10.09 3.58
C LEU A 248 8.65 -9.59 3.47
N ASP A 249 9.48 -10.35 2.76
CA ASP A 249 10.84 -9.94 2.42
C ASP A 249 11.01 -9.87 0.91
N VAL A 250 11.79 -8.89 0.42
CA VAL A 250 12.34 -8.88 -0.94
C VAL A 250 13.83 -8.63 -0.86
N TYR A 251 14.64 -9.64 -1.16
CA TYR A 251 16.09 -9.51 -1.31
C TYR A 251 16.41 -9.15 -2.76
N ILE A 252 17.37 -8.25 -2.94
CA ILE A 252 17.73 -7.66 -4.23
C ILE A 252 19.25 -7.69 -4.37
N ASP A 253 19.73 -8.40 -5.38
CA ASP A 253 21.10 -8.37 -5.88
C ASP A 253 21.13 -7.40 -7.07
N VAL A 254 21.82 -6.26 -6.91
CA VAL A 254 21.81 -5.20 -7.93
C VAL A 254 22.99 -5.28 -8.90
N ASP A 255 24.00 -6.11 -8.62
CA ASP A 255 25.26 -6.13 -9.37
C ASP A 255 25.70 -7.52 -9.87
N GLY A 256 25.12 -8.59 -9.35
CA GLY A 256 25.44 -9.97 -9.70
C GLY A 256 26.89 -10.37 -9.39
N GLN A 257 27.52 -9.73 -8.39
CA GLN A 257 28.92 -9.93 -8.07
C GLN A 257 29.10 -10.81 -6.83
N ALA A 258 29.81 -11.92 -6.99
CA ALA A 258 30.17 -12.78 -5.87
C ALA A 258 30.93 -12.00 -4.78
N GLY A 259 30.40 -12.01 -3.55
CA GLY A 259 31.00 -11.32 -2.41
C GLY A 259 30.81 -9.80 -2.38
N SER A 260 29.99 -9.22 -3.27
CA SER A 260 29.27 -7.98 -2.95
C SER A 260 28.24 -8.28 -1.85
N GLY A 261 27.58 -7.25 -1.31
CA GLY A 261 26.47 -7.43 -0.37
C GLY A 261 26.66 -8.44 0.77
N ALA A 262 25.62 -9.25 1.01
CA ALA A 262 25.61 -10.37 1.95
C ALA A 262 24.90 -11.60 1.38
N ARG A 263 25.30 -12.79 1.85
CA ARG A 263 24.67 -14.07 1.45
C ARG A 263 23.61 -14.53 2.43
N THR A 264 23.90 -14.49 3.72
CA THR A 264 22.95 -14.89 4.77
C THR A 264 21.79 -13.92 4.78
N LEU A 265 20.55 -14.43 4.80
CA LEU A 265 19.36 -13.60 4.87
C LEU A 265 19.20 -12.96 6.26
N LEU A 266 18.16 -12.13 6.43
CA LEU A 266 17.89 -11.47 7.70
C LEU A 266 17.77 -12.48 8.87
N PRO A 267 18.09 -12.06 10.11
CA PRO A 267 18.08 -12.97 11.25
C PRO A 267 16.74 -13.70 11.44
N GLY A 268 16.81 -15.02 11.56
CA GLY A 268 15.67 -15.91 11.72
C GLY A 268 14.96 -16.32 10.43
N ARG A 269 15.47 -15.97 9.25
CA ARG A 269 15.02 -16.58 7.98
C ARG A 269 15.66 -17.96 7.77
N ASN A 270 16.88 -18.13 8.29
CA ASN A 270 17.67 -19.37 8.26
C ASN A 270 17.86 -19.93 6.84
N ALA A 271 18.18 -19.02 5.92
CA ALA A 271 18.48 -19.30 4.53
C ALA A 271 19.62 -18.38 4.06
N ALA A 272 20.23 -18.71 2.93
CA ALA A 272 21.28 -17.92 2.31
C ALA A 272 21.15 -17.94 0.77
N LEU A 273 21.89 -17.05 0.10
CA LEU A 273 22.06 -17.07 -1.35
C LEU A 273 23.25 -17.92 -1.78
N ALA A 274 23.31 -18.25 -3.07
CA ALA A 274 24.42 -19.00 -3.66
C ALA A 274 25.76 -18.25 -3.52
N PRO A 275 26.93 -18.94 -3.56
CA PRO A 275 28.24 -18.28 -3.44
C PRO A 275 28.52 -17.18 -4.47
N GLU A 276 27.91 -17.27 -5.64
CA GLU A 276 28.01 -16.32 -6.74
C GLU A 276 27.09 -15.10 -6.61
N ASP A 277 26.07 -15.18 -5.75
CA ASP A 277 25.04 -14.17 -5.58
C ASP A 277 25.16 -13.52 -4.19
N ALA A 278 24.74 -12.26 -4.08
CA ALA A 278 24.63 -11.58 -2.80
C ALA A 278 23.57 -10.49 -2.87
N TRP A 279 22.81 -10.32 -1.78
CA TRP A 279 21.86 -9.23 -1.72
C TRP A 279 22.57 -7.95 -1.27
N ASP A 280 22.36 -6.88 -2.02
CA ASP A 280 22.80 -5.53 -1.67
C ASP A 280 21.74 -4.78 -0.88
N TYR A 281 20.47 -5.13 -1.12
CA TYR A 281 19.33 -4.56 -0.44
C TYR A 281 18.32 -5.64 -0.04
N VAL A 282 17.68 -5.45 1.10
CA VAL A 282 16.48 -6.20 1.48
C VAL A 282 15.40 -5.25 1.96
N ILE A 283 14.21 -5.43 1.40
CA ILE A 283 12.98 -4.82 1.87
C ILE A 283 12.35 -5.79 2.86
N TRP A 284 12.03 -5.32 4.06
CA TRP A 284 11.30 -6.11 5.06
C TRP A 284 10.06 -5.33 5.50
N VAL A 285 8.89 -5.96 5.36
CA VAL A 285 7.58 -5.38 5.69
C VAL A 285 6.75 -6.35 6.52
N GLU A 286 6.25 -5.89 7.67
CA GLU A 286 5.26 -6.56 8.50
C GLU A 286 4.33 -5.50 9.14
N GLY A 287 3.31 -5.90 9.90
CA GLY A 287 2.30 -4.99 10.46
C GLY A 287 2.79 -3.75 11.20
N TRP A 288 3.92 -3.84 11.90
CA TRP A 288 4.46 -2.78 12.74
C TRP A 288 5.84 -2.25 12.28
N THR A 289 6.52 -2.96 11.40
CA THR A 289 7.88 -2.63 10.94
C THR A 289 7.93 -2.69 9.44
N GLN A 290 8.49 -1.64 8.86
CA GLN A 290 8.88 -1.61 7.46
C GLN A 290 10.25 -0.94 7.32
N GLY A 291 11.03 -1.38 6.35
CA GLY A 291 12.31 -0.74 6.05
C GLY A 291 13.04 -1.34 4.86
N LEU A 292 13.91 -0.52 4.30
CA LEU A 292 14.98 -0.94 3.38
C LEU A 292 16.25 -1.10 4.20
N TYR A 293 16.98 -2.19 3.97
CA TYR A 293 18.23 -2.50 4.65
C TYR A 293 19.30 -2.81 3.62
N ALA A 294 20.54 -2.47 3.93
CA ALA A 294 21.73 -2.87 3.18
C ALA A 294 22.76 -3.47 4.15
N PRO A 295 23.60 -4.42 3.71
CA PRO A 295 24.60 -4.99 4.58
C PRO A 295 25.74 -3.98 4.82
N ASP A 296 26.32 -4.00 6.02
CA ASP A 296 27.59 -3.32 6.26
C ASP A 296 28.80 -4.15 5.80
N ALA A 297 30.01 -3.69 6.11
CA ALA A 297 31.24 -4.36 5.71
C ALA A 297 31.43 -5.78 6.29
N ASN A 298 30.67 -6.16 7.32
CA ASN A 298 30.67 -7.51 7.89
C ASN A 298 29.51 -8.36 7.37
N GLY A 299 28.63 -7.80 6.52
CA GLY A 299 27.42 -8.45 6.05
C GLY A 299 26.21 -8.26 6.97
N ASP A 300 26.33 -7.45 8.03
CA ASP A 300 25.23 -7.24 8.98
C ASP A 300 24.21 -6.23 8.43
N PRO A 301 22.90 -6.52 8.49
CA PRO A 301 21.88 -5.64 7.90
C PRO A 301 21.72 -4.32 8.67
N GLN A 302 21.90 -3.21 7.97
CA GLN A 302 21.71 -1.84 8.47
C GLN A 302 20.48 -1.21 7.84
N LYS A 303 19.59 -0.65 8.66
CA LYS A 303 18.40 0.07 8.17
C LYS A 303 18.81 1.37 7.50
N LEU A 304 18.32 1.60 6.28
CA LEU A 304 18.49 2.86 5.57
C LEU A 304 17.39 3.86 5.95
N ASP A 305 17.73 5.15 5.93
CA ASP A 305 16.78 6.24 6.19
C ASP A 305 15.96 6.54 4.93
N VAL A 306 15.07 5.60 4.59
CA VAL A 306 14.21 5.66 3.40
C VAL A 306 12.78 5.38 3.84
N THR A 307 11.87 6.24 3.43
CA THR A 307 10.44 6.04 3.69
C THR A 307 9.86 5.15 2.60
N LEU A 308 9.44 3.94 2.98
CA LEU A 308 8.70 3.03 2.10
C LEU A 308 7.22 3.37 2.12
N LYS A 309 6.57 3.21 0.96
CA LYS A 309 5.11 3.27 0.88
C LYS A 309 4.55 1.87 0.68
N VAL A 310 3.82 1.40 1.69
CA VAL A 310 3.18 0.09 1.70
C VAL A 310 1.67 0.28 1.63
N ILE A 311 1.05 -0.39 0.67
CA ILE A 311 -0.39 -0.38 0.44
C ILE A 311 -0.89 -1.79 0.64
N VAL A 312 -1.77 -1.96 1.62
CA VAL A 312 -2.44 -3.24 1.86
C VAL A 312 -3.86 -3.11 1.35
N ASP A 313 -4.22 -3.98 0.40
CA ASP A 313 -5.54 -4.08 -0.18
C ASP A 313 -6.15 -5.45 0.16
N PRO A 314 -6.94 -5.53 1.26
CA PRO A 314 -7.62 -6.76 1.65
C PRO A 314 -8.60 -7.30 0.60
N ALA A 315 -9.21 -6.41 -0.21
CA ALA A 315 -10.20 -6.81 -1.21
C ALA A 315 -9.53 -7.52 -2.39
N GLN A 316 -8.34 -7.06 -2.78
CA GLN A 316 -7.51 -7.72 -3.79
C GLN A 316 -6.58 -8.80 -3.21
N ARG A 317 -6.53 -8.96 -1.88
CA ARG A 317 -5.56 -9.79 -1.16
C ARG A 317 -4.12 -9.47 -1.59
N ALA A 318 -3.82 -8.19 -1.68
CA ALA A 318 -2.54 -7.71 -2.19
C ALA A 318 -1.81 -6.81 -1.20
N VAL A 319 -0.49 -6.91 -1.19
CA VAL A 319 0.41 -5.94 -0.56
C VAL A 319 1.32 -5.38 -1.64
N THR A 320 1.30 -4.06 -1.81
CA THR A 320 2.16 -3.34 -2.76
C THR A 320 3.14 -2.48 -2.00
N ILE A 321 4.43 -2.71 -2.22
CA ILE A 321 5.54 -1.99 -1.60
C ILE A 321 6.19 -1.14 -2.68
N ARG A 322 6.29 0.16 -2.43
CA ARG A 322 6.89 1.13 -3.35
C ARG A 322 8.15 1.70 -2.70
N VAL A 323 9.26 1.60 -3.43
CA VAL A 323 10.58 2.06 -2.99
C VAL A 323 11.07 3.11 -3.97
N PRO A 324 11.48 4.31 -3.52
CA PRO A 324 12.06 5.31 -4.40
C PRO A 324 13.26 4.75 -5.16
N LYS A 325 13.33 4.95 -6.47
CA LYS A 325 14.45 4.45 -7.30
C LYS A 325 15.80 4.98 -6.82
N GLU A 326 15.85 6.23 -6.37
CA GLU A 326 17.05 6.87 -5.82
C GLU A 326 17.63 6.17 -4.57
N ALA A 327 16.84 5.33 -3.88
CA ALA A 327 17.29 4.61 -2.70
C ALA A 327 18.09 3.32 -3.02
N ILE A 328 17.91 2.76 -4.21
CA ILE A 328 18.50 1.48 -4.62
C ILE A 328 19.31 1.65 -5.91
N GLY A 329 18.66 2.10 -6.99
CA GLY A 329 19.25 2.21 -8.32
C GLY A 329 18.18 2.23 -9.41
N GLU A 330 18.63 2.40 -10.67
CA GLU A 330 17.74 2.65 -11.82
C GLU A 330 17.75 1.55 -12.89
N ASP A 331 18.40 0.41 -12.65
CA ASP A 331 18.53 -0.69 -13.63
C ASP A 331 17.90 -2.03 -13.16
N PRO A 332 16.63 -2.02 -12.72
CA PRO A 332 15.98 -3.22 -12.19
C PRO A 332 15.87 -4.37 -13.21
N GLU A 333 16.03 -4.10 -14.50
CA GLU A 333 15.98 -5.12 -15.56
C GLU A 333 17.16 -6.11 -15.48
N ASN A 334 18.27 -5.75 -14.82
CA ASN A 334 19.48 -6.57 -14.71
C ASN A 334 19.70 -7.18 -13.32
N TRP A 335 18.75 -7.03 -12.39
CA TRP A 335 18.89 -7.46 -11.00
C TRP A 335 18.38 -8.88 -10.76
N GLY A 336 18.76 -9.43 -9.61
CA GLY A 336 18.21 -10.67 -9.08
C GLY A 336 17.35 -10.44 -7.84
N TYR A 337 16.30 -11.23 -7.67
CA TYR A 337 15.28 -11.05 -6.65
C TYR A 337 14.94 -12.35 -5.91
N VAL A 338 14.66 -12.26 -4.61
CA VAL A 338 13.99 -13.31 -3.84
C VAL A 338 12.83 -12.69 -3.09
N GLY A 339 11.61 -13.12 -3.36
CA GLY A 339 10.39 -12.73 -2.63
C GLY A 339 9.98 -13.83 -1.66
N LEU A 340 9.78 -13.51 -0.38
CA LEU A 340 9.40 -14.48 0.66
C LEU A 340 8.13 -14.06 1.38
N VAL A 341 7.30 -15.05 1.72
CA VAL A 341 6.21 -14.90 2.68
C VAL A 341 6.55 -15.68 3.95
N LEU A 342 6.56 -14.96 5.07
CA LEU A 342 6.84 -15.47 6.40
C LEU A 342 5.71 -15.10 7.35
N SER A 343 5.81 -15.59 8.59
CA SER A 343 4.83 -15.33 9.63
C SER A 343 5.37 -14.40 10.72
N GLN A 344 4.73 -13.24 10.88
CA GLN A 344 5.10 -12.17 11.81
C GLN A 344 4.95 -12.60 13.27
N GLU A 345 5.96 -12.38 14.12
CA GLU A 345 5.92 -12.65 15.56
C GLU A 345 6.32 -11.41 16.39
N GLY A 346 5.45 -11.02 17.33
CA GLY A 346 5.69 -9.87 18.21
C GLY A 346 6.72 -10.16 19.31
N PHE A 347 6.86 -11.43 19.70
CA PHE A 347 7.74 -11.95 20.74
C PHE A 347 8.61 -13.08 20.20
N PRO A 348 9.55 -12.77 19.28
CA PRO A 348 10.36 -13.79 18.63
C PRO A 348 11.38 -14.40 19.60
N SER A 349 11.90 -15.57 19.23
CA SER A 349 13.04 -16.16 19.93
C SER A 349 14.28 -15.25 19.85
N PRO A 350 15.24 -15.36 20.79
CA PRO A 350 16.46 -14.55 20.75
C PRO A 350 17.18 -14.66 19.41
N GLY A 351 17.62 -13.51 18.86
CA GLY A 351 18.31 -13.47 17.57
C GLY A 351 17.39 -13.55 16.33
N VAL A 352 16.08 -13.76 16.50
CA VAL A 352 15.11 -13.82 15.38
C VAL A 352 14.43 -12.47 15.20
N TRP A 353 14.41 -11.95 13.97
CA TRP A 353 13.76 -10.68 13.66
C TRP A 353 12.28 -10.83 13.37
N ARG A 354 11.48 -10.90 14.44
CA ARG A 354 10.01 -10.87 14.42
C ARG A 354 9.38 -11.89 13.45
N ILE A 355 10.01 -13.04 13.31
CA ILE A 355 9.47 -14.21 12.58
C ILE A 355 9.11 -15.29 13.59
N ARG A 356 8.02 -16.00 13.31
CA ARG A 356 7.49 -17.07 14.14
C ARG A 356 8.30 -18.35 13.95
N ASP A 357 8.63 -19.00 15.08
CA ASP A 357 9.33 -20.28 15.05
C ASP A 357 8.45 -21.43 14.54
N VAL A 358 9.13 -22.46 14.02
CA VAL A 358 8.53 -23.72 13.58
C VAL A 358 8.93 -24.84 14.53
N LEU A 359 8.01 -25.28 15.37
CA LEU A 359 8.22 -26.37 16.32
C LEU A 359 8.09 -27.74 15.64
N PRO A 360 8.51 -28.84 16.28
CA PRO A 360 8.21 -30.18 15.79
C PRO A 360 6.72 -30.51 15.70
N GLN A 361 5.91 -29.94 16.61
CA GLN A 361 4.46 -30.08 16.61
C GLN A 361 3.83 -28.68 16.63
N PRO A 362 2.72 -28.45 15.90
CA PRO A 362 2.09 -27.14 15.87
C PRO A 362 1.54 -26.79 17.25
N ALA A 363 1.61 -25.52 17.60
CA ALA A 363 0.99 -24.96 18.79
C ALA A 363 0.02 -23.85 18.41
N GLN A 364 -0.65 -23.26 19.39
CA GLN A 364 -1.61 -22.18 19.14
C GLN A 364 -1.01 -21.02 18.33
N TRP A 365 0.23 -20.63 18.67
CA TRP A 365 0.90 -19.46 18.10
C TRP A 365 2.24 -19.79 17.41
N ARG A 366 2.50 -21.06 17.10
CA ARG A 366 3.75 -21.52 16.48
C ARG A 366 3.45 -22.56 15.41
N PHE A 367 4.20 -22.52 14.32
CA PHE A 367 4.09 -23.55 13.29
C PHE A 367 4.57 -24.89 13.83
N GLY A 368 4.15 -25.97 13.18
CA GLY A 368 4.65 -27.33 13.36
C GLY A 368 5.48 -27.80 12.18
N GLY A 369 6.10 -28.98 12.28
CA GLY A 369 6.83 -29.62 11.18
C GLY A 369 8.34 -29.35 11.14
N GLY A 370 8.87 -28.62 12.11
CA GLY A 370 10.31 -28.40 12.27
C GLY A 370 11.04 -29.66 12.76
N PRO A 371 12.27 -29.93 12.30
CA PRO A 371 13.06 -31.08 12.79
C PRO A 371 13.48 -30.92 14.26
N GLU A 372 13.48 -32.03 15.00
CA GLU A 372 13.93 -32.04 16.40
C GLU A 372 15.47 -31.98 16.49
N GLY A 373 16.01 -31.13 17.38
CA GLY A 373 17.45 -31.03 17.63
C GLY A 373 18.26 -30.36 16.53
N VAL A 374 17.60 -29.79 15.53
CA VAL A 374 18.20 -29.00 14.44
C VAL A 374 17.79 -27.54 14.63
N THR A 375 18.67 -26.59 14.35
CA THR A 375 18.44 -25.16 14.63
C THR A 375 18.42 -24.29 13.36
N ASN A 376 19.02 -24.76 12.27
CA ASN A 376 19.24 -24.00 11.04
C ASN A 376 18.23 -24.30 9.91
N TYR A 377 17.07 -24.89 10.23
CA TYR A 377 15.98 -25.04 9.26
C TYR A 377 15.33 -23.67 8.96
N PRO A 378 14.84 -23.43 7.74
CA PRO A 378 14.30 -22.12 7.33
C PRO A 378 12.98 -21.79 8.06
N HIS A 379 12.75 -20.55 8.46
CA HIS A 379 11.41 -20.13 8.94
C HIS A 379 10.53 -19.55 7.82
N ILE A 380 10.82 -19.93 6.58
CA ILE A 380 10.14 -19.50 5.36
C ILE A 380 8.91 -20.39 5.18
N ILE A 381 7.74 -19.76 5.01
CA ILE A 381 6.49 -20.49 4.80
C ILE A 381 6.26 -20.72 3.31
N ASP A 382 6.63 -19.74 2.50
CA ASP A 382 6.42 -19.73 1.07
C ASP A 382 7.49 -18.80 0.41
N LEU A 383 8.01 -19.24 -0.74
CA LEU A 383 9.03 -18.64 -1.57
C LEU A 383 8.41 -18.40 -2.95
N ALA A 384 8.45 -17.15 -3.42
CA ALA A 384 8.05 -16.81 -4.78
C ALA A 384 8.82 -17.65 -5.81
N TRP A 385 8.14 -18.64 -6.39
CA TRP A 385 8.73 -19.61 -7.28
C TRP A 385 7.75 -20.00 -8.39
N PRO A 386 8.18 -20.05 -9.67
CA PRO A 386 7.23 -20.28 -10.76
C PRO A 386 6.63 -21.68 -10.71
N GLU A 387 5.35 -21.79 -11.10
CA GLU A 387 4.70 -23.09 -11.31
C GLU A 387 5.51 -23.99 -12.25
N GLY A 388 5.87 -25.18 -11.75
CA GLY A 388 6.73 -26.13 -12.47
C GLY A 388 8.23 -25.80 -12.45
N GLY A 389 8.65 -24.82 -11.64
CA GLY A 389 10.06 -24.51 -11.39
C GLY A 389 10.83 -25.73 -10.89
N GLN A 390 12.11 -25.81 -11.28
CA GLN A 390 13.01 -26.91 -10.89
C GLN A 390 14.33 -26.33 -10.38
N PRO A 391 14.77 -26.67 -9.16
CA PRO A 391 14.10 -27.52 -8.16
C PRO A 391 12.76 -26.96 -7.65
N SER A 392 11.93 -27.76 -6.98
CA SER A 392 10.70 -27.26 -6.32
C SER A 392 11.02 -26.44 -5.06
N GLN A 393 10.03 -25.69 -4.53
CA GLN A 393 10.21 -24.99 -3.25
C GLN A 393 10.66 -25.93 -2.13
N GLU A 394 10.04 -27.11 -2.02
CA GLU A 394 10.34 -28.07 -0.95
C GLU A 394 11.76 -28.60 -1.09
N GLU A 395 12.21 -28.87 -2.32
CA GLU A 395 13.59 -29.26 -2.61
C GLU A 395 14.58 -28.15 -2.23
N ILE A 396 14.27 -26.89 -2.53
CA ILE A 396 15.09 -25.72 -2.17
C ILE A 396 15.18 -25.59 -0.64
N LEU A 397 14.04 -25.54 0.05
CA LEU A 397 13.97 -25.27 1.48
C LEU A 397 14.42 -26.46 2.36
N SER A 398 14.42 -27.68 1.82
CA SER A 398 14.98 -28.86 2.51
C SER A 398 16.47 -29.11 2.22
N ALA A 399 17.06 -28.41 1.24
CA ALA A 399 18.46 -28.57 0.85
C ALA A 399 19.41 -27.78 1.76
N TYR A 400 19.54 -28.21 3.02
CA TYR A 400 20.50 -27.65 3.98
C TYR A 400 21.18 -28.78 4.78
N THR A 401 22.32 -28.47 5.42
CA THR A 401 23.02 -29.46 6.28
C THR A 401 22.56 -29.27 7.73
N PRO A 402 21.85 -30.23 8.35
CA PRO A 402 21.33 -30.06 9.70
C PRO A 402 22.44 -29.78 10.73
N SER A 403 22.24 -28.75 11.54
CA SER A 403 23.12 -28.35 12.64
C SER A 403 22.30 -28.19 13.93
N GLY A 404 22.91 -28.50 15.08
CA GLY A 404 22.34 -28.25 16.41
C GLY A 404 22.96 -27.03 17.11
N GLU A 405 23.76 -26.23 16.40
CA GLU A 405 24.39 -25.03 16.94
C GLU A 405 23.34 -23.99 17.33
N ALA A 406 23.44 -23.47 18.55
CA ALA A 406 22.49 -22.49 19.07
C ALA A 406 22.78 -21.07 18.56
N ASP A 407 24.06 -20.76 18.32
CA ASP A 407 24.47 -19.48 17.73
C ASP A 407 24.48 -19.55 16.20
N LEU A 408 23.33 -19.22 15.60
CA LEU A 408 23.18 -19.24 14.14
C LEU A 408 24.11 -18.26 13.42
N ALA A 409 24.59 -17.20 14.09
CA ALA A 409 25.55 -16.27 13.51
C ALA A 409 26.95 -16.88 13.37
N ALA A 410 27.24 -17.98 14.07
CA ALA A 410 28.50 -18.71 13.93
C ALA A 410 28.51 -19.71 12.77
N LEU A 411 27.35 -19.96 12.13
CA LEU A 411 27.23 -20.91 11.03
C LEU A 411 27.64 -20.28 9.69
N SER A 412 28.32 -21.08 8.86
CA SER A 412 28.58 -20.71 7.46
C SER A 412 27.27 -20.61 6.67
N PRO A 413 27.13 -19.66 5.72
CA PRO A 413 25.99 -19.58 4.81
C PRO A 413 25.66 -20.91 4.12
N ASP A 414 26.69 -21.71 3.80
CA ASP A 414 26.54 -22.99 3.06
C ASP A 414 25.88 -24.12 3.90
N LEU A 415 25.64 -23.88 5.20
CA LEU A 415 24.88 -24.81 6.03
C LEU A 415 23.37 -24.55 6.00
N PHE A 416 22.92 -23.40 5.48
CA PHE A 416 21.50 -23.06 5.35
C PHE A 416 20.93 -23.49 4.00
N ALA A 417 19.61 -23.39 3.85
CA ALA A 417 18.95 -23.57 2.56
C ALA A 417 19.42 -22.47 1.59
N ILE A 418 19.82 -22.85 0.38
CA ILE A 418 20.33 -21.92 -0.64
C ILE A 418 19.20 -21.53 -1.58
N LEU A 419 18.77 -20.27 -1.52
CA LEU A 419 17.67 -19.76 -2.34
C LEU A 419 18.20 -19.25 -3.68
N PRO A 420 17.62 -19.70 -4.81
CA PRO A 420 17.95 -19.16 -6.13
C PRO A 420 17.37 -17.75 -6.33
N LEU A 421 18.11 -16.89 -7.02
CA LEU A 421 17.60 -15.58 -7.46
C LEU A 421 16.69 -15.73 -8.68
N LEU A 422 15.55 -15.05 -8.66
CA LEU A 422 14.72 -14.78 -9.82
C LEU A 422 15.34 -13.63 -10.61
N ARG A 423 15.53 -13.81 -11.93
CA ARG A 423 16.03 -12.76 -12.83
C ARG A 423 15.02 -12.51 -13.93
N ILE A 424 15.00 -11.28 -14.45
CA ILE A 424 14.12 -10.91 -15.57
C ILE A 424 14.66 -11.60 -16.84
N PRO A 425 13.79 -12.27 -17.62
CA PRO A 425 14.18 -13.11 -18.76
C PRO A 425 14.66 -12.35 -20.00
#